data_AF-E9HU32-F1
#
_entry.id   AF-E9HU32-F1
#
_cell.length_a   1.000
_cell.length_b   1.000
_cell.length_c   1.000
_cell.angle_alpha   90.00
_cell.angle_beta   90.00
_cell.angle_gamma   90.00
#
_symmetry.space_group_name_H-M   'P 1'
#
loop_
_entity.id
_entity.type
_entity.pdbx_description
1 polymer ?
#
loop_
_entity_poly.entity_id
_entity_poly.type
_entity_poly.pdbx_seq_one_letter_code
_entity_poly.pdbx_strand_id
1 'polypeptide(L)' 'MIRLTDEMKMLDGCIIDCRYFDHQWIFIKQRHDRNHPNGSEAVKGKMEALENQVSRDFLLAHLNIARGLE' A
#
# COMPACT_ATOMS: atom_id res chain seq x y z
N MET A 1 3.00 14.53 -1.05
CA MET A 1 4.48 14.50 -1.03
C MET A 1 4.90 14.16 0.40
N ILE A 2 5.76 13.17 0.62
CA ILE A 2 6.24 12.91 1.99
C ILE A 2 7.06 14.14 2.42
N ARG A 3 6.68 14.79 3.52
CA ARG A 3 7.37 15.99 4.01
C ARG A 3 8.72 15.60 4.59
N LEU A 4 9.82 16.10 4.03
CA LEU A 4 11.18 15.91 4.53
C LEU A 4 11.36 16.59 5.90
N THR A 5 10.94 15.92 6.97
CA THR A 5 11.25 16.32 8.35
C THR A 5 12.67 15.89 8.73
N ASP A 6 13.19 16.37 9.86
CA ASP A 6 14.52 15.96 10.32
C ASP A 6 14.56 14.47 10.67
N GLU A 7 13.47 13.89 11.19
CA GLU A 7 13.34 12.46 11.43
C GLU A 7 13.39 11.66 10.13
N MET A 8 12.85 12.19 9.03
CA MET A 8 12.91 11.53 7.73
C MET A 8 14.32 11.48 7.14
N LYS A 9 15.17 12.47 7.44
CA LYS A 9 16.57 12.45 6.99
C LYS A 9 17.34 11.28 7.59
N MET A 10 16.95 10.82 8.78
CA MET A 10 17.56 9.65 9.43
C MET A 10 17.22 8.33 8.72
N LEU A 11 16.26 8.33 7.80
CA LEU A 11 15.83 7.16 7.04
C LEU A 11 16.49 7.06 5.66
N ASP A 12 17.44 7.94 5.33
CA ASP A 12 18.14 7.87 4.06
C ASP A 12 18.84 6.51 3.89
N GLY A 13 18.74 5.93 2.69
CA GLY A 13 19.21 4.59 2.36
C GLY A 13 18.43 3.43 3.02
N CYS A 14 17.48 3.70 3.92
CA CYS A 14 16.69 2.66 4.58
C CYS A 14 15.51 2.21 3.71
N ILE A 15 15.12 0.93 3.85
CA ILE A 15 13.89 0.43 3.25
C ILE A 15 12.74 0.71 4.21
N ILE A 16 11.68 1.34 3.71
CA ILE A 16 10.51 1.75 4.49
C ILE A 16 9.24 1.21 3.84
N ASP A 17 8.26 0.85 4.68
CA ASP A 17 6.90 0.61 4.22
C ASP A 17 6.12 1.92 4.24
N CYS A 18 5.40 2.17 3.15
CA CYS A 18 4.50 3.30 3.02
C CYS A 18 3.09 2.82 2.65
N ARG A 19 2.07 3.62 3.00
CA ARG A 19 0.70 3.47 2.53
C ARG A 19 0.34 4.65 1.64
N TYR A 20 -0.36 4.41 0.54
CA TYR A 20 -0.94 5.47 -0.26
C TYR A 20 -2.31 5.86 0.31
N PHE A 21 -2.50 7.14 0.63
CA PHE A 21 -3.75 7.69 1.15
C PHE A 21 -3.84 9.17 0.78
N ASP A 22 -5.02 9.61 0.33
CA ASP A 22 -5.30 11.00 -0.04
C ASP A 22 -4.22 11.61 -0.97
N HIS A 23 -3.93 10.89 -2.05
CA HIS A 23 -2.91 11.25 -3.05
C HIS A 23 -1.48 11.41 -2.51
N GLN A 24 -1.19 10.85 -1.33
CA GLN A 24 0.11 10.95 -0.68
C GLN A 24 0.60 9.60 -0.17
N TRP A 25 1.91 9.43 -0.18
CA TRP A 25 2.56 8.34 0.55
C TRP A 25 2.71 8.75 2.01
N ILE A 26 2.31 7.86 2.91
CA ILE A 26 2.42 8.01 4.35
C ILE A 26 3.39 6.94 4.84
N PHE A 27 4.43 7.36 5.55
CA PHE A 27 5.37 6.47 6.22
C PHE A 27 4.64 5.60 7.26
N ILE A 28 4.92 4.30 7.25
CA ILE A 28 4.36 3.36 8.23
C ILE A 28 5.45 2.88 9.18
N LYS A 29 6.54 2.32 8.64
CA LYS A 29 7.65 1.78 9.43
C LYS A 29 8.90 1.58 8.58
N GLN A 30 10.04 1.50 9.25
CA GLN A 30 11.27 0.97 8.65
C GLN A 30 11.22 -0.57 8.57
N ARG A 31 11.80 -1.13 7.51
CA ARG A 31 11.87 -2.57 7.23
C ARG A 31 13.29 -3.07 7.42
N HIS A 32 13.58 -3.59 8.60
CA HIS A 32 14.87 -4.22 8.91
C HIS A 32 14.96 -5.67 8.41
N ASP A 33 13.84 -6.29 8.04
CA ASP A 33 13.75 -7.65 7.51
C ASP A 33 14.01 -7.72 5.99
N ARG A 34 14.32 -6.59 5.35
CA ARG A 34 14.47 -6.47 3.90
C ARG A 34 15.80 -5.81 3.56
N ASN A 35 16.50 -6.41 2.60
CA ASN A 35 17.74 -5.85 2.04
C ASN A 35 17.51 -5.13 0.69
N HIS A 36 16.34 -5.32 0.08
CA HIS A 36 15.97 -4.69 -1.19
C HIS A 36 14.52 -4.19 -1.16
N PRO A 37 14.22 -3.08 -1.87
CA PRO A 37 12.85 -2.60 -2.04
C PRO A 37 12.01 -3.58 -2.88
N ASN A 38 10.71 -3.32 -2.97
CA ASN A 38 9.83 -4.07 -3.87
C ASN A 38 10.33 -3.94 -5.32
N GLY A 39 10.39 -5.05 -6.05
CA GLY A 39 10.70 -5.03 -7.48
C GLY A 39 9.64 -4.28 -8.30
N SER A 40 10.01 -3.84 -9.51
CA SER A 40 9.16 -3.02 -10.37
C SER A 40 7.78 -3.62 -10.61
N GLU A 41 7.71 -4.91 -10.92
CA GLU A 41 6.44 -5.60 -11.20
C GLU A 41 5.53 -5.67 -9.98
N ALA A 42 6.11 -5.88 -8.79
CA ALA A 42 5.35 -5.85 -7.54
C ALA A 42 4.82 -4.45 -7.22
N VAL A 43 5.57 -3.39 -7.56
CA VAL A 43 5.11 -2.00 -7.43
C VAL A 43 3.98 -1.71 -8.41
N LYS A 44 4.10 -2.11 -9.69
CA LYS A 44 3.03 -1.96 -10.69
C LYS A 44 1.74 -2.64 -10.25
N GLY A 45 1.82 -3.89 -9.79
CA GLY A 45 0.64 -4.61 -9.30
C GLY A 45 -0.04 -3.93 -8.11
N LYS A 46 0.73 -3.26 -7.23
CA LYS A 46 0.16 -2.46 -6.13
C LYS A 46 -0.53 -1.19 -6.63
N MET A 47 0.04 -0.52 -7.64
CA MET A 47 -0.58 0.67 -8.25
C MET A 47 -1.89 0.30 -8.96
N GLU A 48 -1.90 -0.77 -9.73
CA GLU A 48 -3.11 -1.29 -10.41
C GLU A 48 -4.23 -1.60 -9.40
N ALA A 49 -3.89 -2.20 -8.26
CA ALA A 49 -4.85 -2.49 -7.19
C ALA A 49 -5.37 -1.23 -6.48
N LEU A 50 -4.61 -0.13 -6.48
CA LEU A 50 -5.06 1.17 -5.97
C LEU A 50 -5.95 1.90 -6.98
N GLU A 51 -5.79 1.66 -8.28
CA GLU A 51 -6.65 2.24 -9.31
C GLU A 51 -7.98 1.46 -9.41
N ASN A 52 -7.91 0.13 -9.34
CA ASN A 52 -9.06 -0.77 -9.44
C ASN A 52 -9.46 -1.35 -8.07
N GLN A 53 -9.67 -0.46 -7.10
CA GLN A 53 -9.96 -0.88 -5.73
C GLN A 53 -11.29 -1.64 -5.61
N VAL A 54 -11.22 -2.83 -5.03
CA VAL A 54 -12.39 -3.59 -4.60
C VAL A 54 -12.69 -3.23 -3.16
N SER A 55 -13.79 -2.52 -2.91
CA SER A 55 -14.21 -2.20 -1.55
C SER A 55 -14.63 -3.46 -0.79
N ARG A 56 -14.49 -3.42 0.53
CA ARG A 56 -14.94 -4.52 1.41
C ARG A 56 -16.41 -4.84 1.19
N ASP A 57 -17.25 -3.81 1.11
CA ASP A 57 -18.70 -3.99 0.97
C ASP A 57 -19.07 -4.57 -0.39
N PHE A 58 -18.40 -4.13 -1.47
CA PHE A 58 -18.58 -4.70 -2.79
C PHE A 58 -18.20 -6.19 -2.81
N LEU A 59 -17.06 -6.54 -2.22
CA LEU A 59 -16.61 -7.92 -2.11
C LEU A 59 -17.59 -8.78 -1.32
N LEU A 60 -18.04 -8.31 -0.15
CA LEU A 60 -18.97 -9.04 0.70
C LEU A 60 -20.32 -9.24 0.02
N ALA A 61 -20.84 -8.22 -0.67
CA ALA A 61 -22.07 -8.33 -1.45
C ALA A 61 -21.93 -9.41 -2.54
N HIS A 62 -20.83 -9.39 -3.30
CA HIS A 62 -20.59 -10.40 -4.34
C HIS A 62 -20.46 -11.82 -3.78
N LEU A 63 -19.80 -11.98 -2.63
CA LEU A 63 -19.66 -13.29 -1.99
C LEU A 63 -21.01 -13.82 -1.46
N ASN A 64 -21.87 -12.95 -0.94
CA ASN A 64 -23.20 -13.34 -0.47
C ASN A 64 -24.09 -13.79 -1.65
N ILE A 65 -24.08 -13.03 -2.75
CA ILE A 65 -24.78 -13.40 -4.00
C ILE A 65 -24.27 -14.74 -4.51
N ALA A 66 -22.95 -14.93 -4.60
CA ALA A 66 -22.35 -16.19 -5.06
C ALA A 66 -22.70 -17.40 -4.18
N ARG A 67 -23.09 -17.17 -2.92
CA ARG A 67 -23.54 -18.19 -1.97
C ARG A 67 -25.06 -18.38 -1.92
N GLY A 68 -25.83 -17.60 -2.70
CA GLY A 68 -27.29 -17.63 -2.69
C GLY A 68 -27.91 -17.07 -1.40
N LEU A 69 -27.19 -16.18 -0.71
CA LEU A 69 -27.62 -15.52 0.52
C LEU A 69 -28.00 -14.08 0.15
N GLU A 70 -29.22 -13.86 -0.32
CA GLU A 70 -29.80 -12.51 -0.49
C GLU A 70 -30.43 -12.02 0.82
#